data_AF-A0A941XF20-F1
#
_entry.id   AF-A0A941XF20-F1
#
_cell.length_a   1.000
_cell.length_b   1.000
_cell.length_c   1.000
_cell.angle_alpha   90.00
_cell.angle_beta   90.00
_cell.angle_gamma   90.00
#
_symmetry.space_group_name_H-M   'P 1'
#
loop_
_entity.id
_entity.type
_entity.pdbx_description
1 polymer ?
#
loop_
_entity_poly.entity_id
_entity_poly.type
_entity_poly.pdbx_seq_one_letter_code
_entity_poly.pdbx_strand_id
1 'polypeptide(L)'
;MAALRFFFYLLMKPVALGMAFLGIAGINAPYISPVSWWVPAFAGLFMPLIILINIFLLLFWGFQKKWWVIFPLITILGNYNYFVSTFQWPWKESLTCAKNQTLTIGSYNVEGFYWIARNEEQKPIITLVKEYHIDILCIQEHCEESNIDSITLKKRIGLPFRKVFFNRHTNWANFGISIYSRYPILRSGEIDFNSQKNCSMWADI
;
A
#
# COMPACT_ATOMS: atom_id res chain seq x y z
N MET A 1 10.62 8.76 47.30
CA MET A 1 10.43 7.64 46.36
C MET A 1 8.98 7.14 46.25
N ALA A 2 8.22 6.97 47.34
CA ALA A 2 6.82 6.49 47.28
C ALA A 2 5.88 7.40 46.48
N ALA A 3 5.95 8.72 46.68
CA ALA A 3 5.14 9.70 45.93
C ALA A 3 5.39 9.64 44.41
N LEU A 4 6.64 9.44 43.99
CA LEU A 4 7.00 9.32 42.56
C LEU A 4 6.41 8.04 41.95
N ARG A 5 6.47 6.91 42.66
CA ARG A 5 5.86 5.64 42.21
C ARG A 5 4.34 5.75 42.12
N PHE A 6 3.71 6.43 43.08
CA PHE A 6 2.27 6.69 43.08
C PHE A 6 1.85 7.62 41.93
N PHE A 7 2.60 8.69 41.70
CA PHE A 7 2.38 9.61 40.58
C PHE A 7 2.51 8.89 39.24
N PHE A 8 3.58 8.11 39.04
CA PHE A 8 3.79 7.33 37.82
C PHE A 8 2.66 6.31 37.61
N TYR A 9 2.24 5.62 38.66
CA TYR A 9 1.09 4.71 38.62
C TYR A 9 -0.21 5.41 38.21
N LEU A 10 -0.45 6.62 38.72
CA LEU A 10 -1.63 7.41 38.37
C LEU A 10 -1.59 7.83 36.90
N LEU A 11 -0.42 8.22 36.38
CA LEU A 11 -0.21 8.60 34.99
C LEU A 11 -0.44 7.44 34.02
N MET A 12 -0.13 6.21 34.40
CA MET A 12 -0.26 5.04 33.52
C MET A 12 -1.71 4.66 33.20
N LYS A 13 -2.69 5.07 34.04
CA LYS A 13 -4.12 4.80 33.81
C LYS A 13 -4.71 5.54 32.61
N PRO A 14 -4.62 6.88 32.51
CA PRO A 14 -5.11 7.60 31.34
C PRO A 14 -4.34 7.19 30.06
N VAL A 15 -3.05 6.86 30.18
CA VAL A 15 -2.28 6.30 29.06
C VAL A 15 -2.91 4.98 28.60
N ALA A 16 -3.18 4.03 29.50
CA ALA A 16 -3.81 2.77 29.15
C ALA A 16 -5.19 2.95 28.47
N LEU A 17 -6.01 3.88 28.97
CA LEU A 17 -7.32 4.19 28.38
C LEU A 17 -7.17 4.83 26.99
N GLY A 18 -6.29 5.79 26.83
CA GLY A 18 -6.02 6.43 25.55
C GLY A 18 -5.49 5.44 24.51
N MET A 19 -4.58 4.55 24.92
CA MET A 19 -4.04 3.51 24.05
C MET A 19 -5.09 2.45 23.70
N ALA A 20 -6.01 2.12 24.60
CA ALA A 20 -7.14 1.24 24.30
C ALA A 20 -8.12 1.89 23.31
N PHE A 21 -8.43 3.17 23.49
CA PHE A 21 -9.25 3.93 22.54
C PHE A 21 -8.62 3.96 21.15
N LEU A 22 -7.33 4.30 21.05
CA LEU A 22 -6.60 4.26 19.78
C LEU A 22 -6.53 2.86 19.19
N GLY A 23 -6.34 1.84 20.02
CA GLY A 23 -6.39 0.44 19.62
C GLY A 23 -7.72 0.04 18.97
N ILE A 24 -8.84 0.41 19.60
CA ILE A 24 -10.19 0.16 19.08
C ILE A 24 -10.45 0.98 17.80
N ALA A 25 -10.02 2.24 17.76
CA ALA A 25 -10.12 3.06 16.56
C ALA A 25 -9.35 2.41 15.40
N GLY A 26 -8.16 1.85 15.66
CA GLY A 26 -7.36 1.16 14.66
C GLY A 26 -7.99 -0.13 14.12
N ILE A 27 -8.72 -0.90 14.95
CA ILE A 27 -9.52 -2.05 14.50
C ILE A 27 -10.55 -1.61 13.44
N ASN A 28 -11.10 -0.42 13.62
CA ASN A 28 -12.14 0.14 12.75
C ASN A 28 -11.60 0.97 11.58
N ALA A 29 -10.28 1.14 11.48
CA ALA A 29 -9.65 1.93 10.42
C ALA A 29 -10.04 1.49 8.99
N PRO A 30 -10.17 0.17 8.68
CA PRO A 30 -10.57 -0.26 7.34
C PRO A 30 -12.04 0.03 6.99
N TYR A 31 -12.90 0.25 7.99
CA TYR A 31 -14.35 0.35 7.81
C TYR A 31 -14.86 1.80 7.88
N ILE A 32 -14.07 2.72 8.42
CA ILE A 32 -14.46 4.10 8.63
C ILE A 32 -13.73 5.01 7.64
N SER A 33 -14.50 5.72 6.81
CA SER A 33 -13.93 6.68 5.87
C SER A 33 -13.23 7.83 6.63
N PRO A 34 -11.95 8.14 6.32
CA PRO A 34 -11.22 9.24 6.96
C PRO A 34 -11.84 10.61 6.69
N VAL A 35 -12.64 10.74 5.62
CA VAL A 35 -13.42 11.96 5.33
C VAL A 35 -14.49 12.20 6.39
N SER A 36 -15.08 11.11 6.90
CA SER A 36 -16.10 11.19 7.95
C SER A 36 -15.49 11.32 9.34
N TRP A 37 -14.44 10.55 9.64
CA TRP A 37 -13.74 10.58 10.92
C TRP A 37 -12.29 10.12 10.75
N TRP A 38 -11.35 11.03 11.00
CA TRP A 38 -9.94 10.84 10.69
C TRP A 38 -9.16 9.99 11.71
N VAL A 39 -9.62 9.91 12.97
CA VAL A 39 -8.88 9.26 14.06
C VAL A 39 -8.57 7.78 13.78
N PRO A 40 -9.51 6.93 13.32
CA PRO A 40 -9.23 5.55 12.93
C PRO A 40 -8.10 5.42 11.91
N ALA A 41 -8.06 6.29 10.89
CA ALA A 41 -7.02 6.23 9.86
C ALA A 41 -5.62 6.47 10.43
N PHE A 42 -5.47 7.48 11.29
CA PHE A 42 -4.19 7.72 11.97
C PHE A 42 -3.86 6.63 13.00
N ALA A 43 -4.86 6.07 13.69
CA ALA A 43 -4.65 4.94 14.58
C ALA A 43 -4.16 3.70 13.83
N GLY A 44 -4.71 3.42 12.63
CA GLY A 44 -4.21 2.37 11.74
C GLY A 44 -2.79 2.64 11.25
N LEU A 45 -2.49 3.88 10.85
CA LEU A 45 -1.15 4.29 10.41
C LEU A 45 -0.09 4.12 11.50
N PHE A 46 -0.41 4.53 12.74
CA PHE A 46 0.49 4.42 13.90
C PHE A 46 0.31 3.11 14.69
N MET A 47 -0.40 2.12 14.13
CA MET A 47 -0.64 0.84 14.79
C MET A 47 0.64 0.16 15.32
N PRO A 48 1.78 0.12 14.60
CA PRO A 48 2.99 -0.49 15.15
C PRO A 48 3.45 0.17 16.47
N LEU A 49 3.40 1.51 16.56
CA LEU A 49 3.75 2.24 17.77
C LEU A 49 2.72 2.01 18.88
N ILE A 50 1.43 1.99 18.53
CA ILE A 50 0.33 1.72 19.46
C ILE A 50 0.51 0.34 20.10
N ILE A 51 0.78 -0.68 19.30
CA ILE A 51 1.04 -2.05 19.78
C ILE A 51 2.27 -2.07 20.69
N LEU A 52 3.36 -1.41 20.33
CA LEU A 52 4.59 -1.38 21.15
C LEU A 52 4.34 -0.77 22.54
N ILE A 53 3.61 0.35 22.60
CA ILE A 53 3.21 0.97 23.87
C ILE A 53 2.28 0.04 24.66
N ASN A 54 1.33 -0.64 23.99
CA ASN A 54 0.44 -1.59 24.67
C ASN A 54 1.20 -2.82 25.19
N ILE A 55 2.24 -3.31 24.52
CA ILE A 55 3.10 -4.37 25.05
C ILE A 55 3.81 -3.90 26.33
N PHE A 56 4.35 -2.68 26.35
CA PHE A 56 4.92 -2.11 27.56
C PHE A 56 3.89 -2.00 28.69
N LEU A 57 2.68 -1.52 28.39
CA LEU A 57 1.57 -1.45 29.35
C LEU A 57 1.16 -2.84 29.86
N LEU A 58 1.13 -3.84 28.99
CA LEU A 58 0.79 -5.22 29.33
C LEU A 58 1.79 -5.78 30.35
N LEU A 59 3.09 -5.60 30.09
CA LEU A 59 4.15 -6.02 31.00
C LEU A 59 4.06 -5.25 32.33
N PHE A 60 3.91 -3.92 32.28
CA PHE A 60 3.80 -3.07 33.47
C PHE A 60 2.63 -3.49 34.37
N TRP A 61 1.42 -3.63 33.82
CA TRP A 61 0.24 -4.00 34.59
C TRP A 61 0.24 -5.48 35.00
N GLY A 62 0.84 -6.35 34.19
CA GLY A 62 1.06 -7.75 34.49
C GLY A 62 1.96 -7.95 35.72
N PHE A 63 3.11 -7.26 35.78
CA PHE A 63 4.01 -7.31 36.94
C PHE A 63 3.35 -6.74 38.20
N GLN A 64 2.54 -5.69 38.06
CA GLN A 64 1.80 -5.11 39.18
C GLN A 64 0.57 -5.97 39.60
N LYS A 65 0.27 -7.04 38.86
CA LYS A 65 -0.89 -7.94 39.04
C LYS A 65 -2.20 -7.18 39.17
N LYS A 66 -2.42 -6.19 38.28
CA LYS A 66 -3.63 -5.35 38.29
C LYS A 66 -4.54 -5.65 37.09
N TRP A 67 -5.84 -5.46 37.30
CA TRP A 67 -6.88 -5.62 36.27
C TRP A 67 -6.71 -4.69 35.06
N TRP A 68 -5.93 -3.61 35.17
CA TRP A 68 -5.59 -2.71 34.06
C TRP A 68 -4.86 -3.40 32.90
N VAL A 69 -4.35 -4.63 33.09
CA VAL A 69 -3.77 -5.48 32.04
C VAL A 69 -4.77 -5.79 30.91
N ILE A 70 -6.07 -5.70 31.17
CA ILE A 70 -7.13 -5.98 30.19
C ILE A 70 -7.11 -4.97 29.03
N PHE A 71 -6.82 -3.70 29.29
CA PHE A 71 -6.80 -2.66 28.25
C PHE A 71 -5.76 -2.93 27.15
N PRO A 72 -4.47 -3.14 27.45
CA PRO A 72 -3.50 -3.49 26.41
C PRO A 72 -3.77 -4.86 25.79
N LEU A 73 -4.35 -5.81 26.53
CA LEU A 73 -4.70 -7.12 26.01
C LEU A 73 -5.81 -7.04 24.95
N ILE A 74 -6.86 -6.24 25.17
CA ILE A 74 -7.90 -5.97 24.18
C ILE A 74 -7.30 -5.31 22.93
N THR A 75 -6.42 -4.32 23.09
CA THR A 75 -5.78 -3.67 21.95
C THR A 75 -4.97 -4.64 21.11
N ILE A 76 -4.14 -5.47 21.76
CA ILE A 76 -3.25 -6.41 21.05
C ILE A 76 -4.07 -7.52 20.38
N LEU A 77 -4.97 -8.17 21.10
CA LEU A 77 -5.77 -9.28 20.55
C LEU A 77 -6.80 -8.80 19.53
N GLY A 78 -7.44 -7.66 19.78
CA GLY A 78 -8.43 -7.08 18.86
C GLY A 78 -7.83 -6.68 17.52
N ASN A 79 -6.54 -6.34 17.48
CA ASN A 79 -5.81 -6.04 16.25
C ASN A 79 -5.12 -7.27 15.64
N TYR A 80 -5.61 -8.49 15.88
CA TYR A 80 -5.06 -9.73 15.29
C TYR A 80 -4.88 -9.66 13.76
N ASN A 81 -5.86 -9.09 13.05
CA ASN A 81 -5.80 -8.97 11.59
C ASN A 81 -4.61 -8.11 11.11
N TYR A 82 -4.21 -7.11 11.90
CA TYR A 82 -3.01 -6.31 11.61
C TYR A 82 -1.75 -7.19 11.63
N PHE A 83 -1.62 -8.09 12.60
CA PHE A 83 -0.46 -8.99 12.68
C PHE A 83 -0.39 -9.98 11.52
N VAL A 84 -1.51 -10.62 11.18
CA VAL A 84 -1.55 -11.58 10.06
C VAL A 84 -1.27 -10.92 8.72
N SER A 85 -1.69 -9.66 8.56
CA SER A 85 -1.45 -8.89 7.33
C SER A 85 -0.03 -8.33 7.22
N THR A 86 0.61 -8.05 8.36
CA THR A 86 1.93 -7.42 8.41
C THR A 86 3.07 -8.43 8.43
N PHE A 87 2.92 -9.53 9.18
CA PHE A 87 3.96 -10.53 9.35
C PHE A 87 3.67 -11.75 8.50
N GLN A 88 4.51 -11.99 7.50
CA GLN A 88 4.51 -13.23 6.75
C GLN A 88 5.32 -14.29 7.51
N TRP A 89 4.77 -15.50 7.59
CA TRP A 89 5.49 -16.62 8.21
C TRP A 89 6.63 -17.07 7.27
N PRO A 90 7.89 -17.06 7.72
CA PRO A 90 9.05 -17.33 6.86
C PRO A 90 9.09 -18.77 6.35
N TRP A 91 8.35 -19.69 6.97
CA TRP A 91 8.22 -21.09 6.55
C TRP A 91 6.89 -21.41 5.88
N LYS A 92 6.13 -20.39 5.46
CA LYS A 92 4.94 -20.65 4.65
C LYS A 92 5.44 -21.17 3.31
N GLU A 93 5.18 -22.44 3.01
CA GLU A 93 5.47 -23.01 1.71
C GLU A 93 4.84 -22.11 0.64
N SER A 94 5.67 -21.60 -0.26
CA SER A 94 5.17 -20.94 -1.46
C SER A 94 4.28 -21.94 -2.18
N LEU A 95 3.06 -21.54 -2.54
CA LEU A 95 2.20 -22.35 -3.40
C LEU A 95 3.05 -22.82 -4.57
N THR A 96 3.13 -24.14 -4.75
CA THR A 96 3.92 -24.74 -5.84
C THR A 96 3.23 -24.32 -7.13
N CYS A 97 3.73 -23.25 -7.76
CA CYS A 97 3.15 -22.75 -8.98
C CYS A 97 3.34 -23.84 -10.04
N ALA A 98 2.26 -24.19 -10.76
CA ALA A 98 2.33 -25.19 -11.80
C ALA A 98 3.43 -24.79 -12.80
N LYS A 99 4.44 -25.66 -12.94
CA LYS A 99 5.71 -25.38 -13.63
C LYS A 99 5.58 -24.91 -15.08
N ASN A 100 4.39 -25.02 -15.68
CA ASN A 100 4.14 -24.82 -17.10
C ASN A 100 3.20 -23.65 -17.44
N GLN A 101 2.73 -22.87 -16.46
CA GLN A 101 1.87 -21.69 -16.71
C GLN A 101 2.18 -20.55 -15.74
N THR A 102 3.43 -20.07 -15.75
CA THR A 102 3.83 -18.90 -14.98
C THR A 102 3.56 -17.64 -15.79
N LEU A 103 2.68 -16.78 -15.29
CA LEU A 103 2.44 -15.43 -15.83
C LEU A 103 3.25 -14.43 -15.00
N THR A 104 4.16 -13.69 -15.64
CA THR A 104 4.97 -12.68 -14.94
C THR A 104 4.31 -11.31 -15.04
N ILE A 105 3.87 -10.78 -13.90
CA ILE A 105 3.24 -9.44 -13.82
C ILE A 105 4.20 -8.48 -13.10
N GLY A 106 4.59 -7.41 -13.79
CA GLY A 106 5.35 -6.30 -13.22
C GLY A 106 4.42 -5.14 -12.83
N SER A 107 4.62 -4.57 -11.64
CA SER A 107 4.01 -3.30 -11.24
C SER A 107 5.11 -2.30 -10.94
N TYR A 108 5.10 -1.15 -11.60
CA TYR A 108 6.16 -0.16 -11.46
C TYR A 108 5.62 1.26 -11.43
N ASN A 109 5.88 1.97 -10.31
CA ASN A 109 5.68 3.40 -10.24
C ASN A 109 6.92 4.09 -10.80
N VAL A 110 6.74 4.86 -11.88
CA VAL A 110 7.81 5.51 -12.65
C VAL A 110 8.02 6.99 -12.29
N GLU A 111 7.43 7.45 -11.18
CA GLU A 111 7.59 8.81 -10.66
C GLU A 111 7.33 9.91 -11.72
N GLY A 112 6.22 9.77 -12.45
CA GLY A 112 5.75 10.78 -13.39
C GLY A 112 6.45 10.80 -14.75
N PHE A 113 7.20 9.76 -15.13
CA PHE A 113 7.89 9.57 -16.43
C PHE A 113 8.81 10.73 -16.88
N TYR A 114 8.97 11.76 -16.04
CA TYR A 114 9.72 12.99 -16.30
C TYR A 114 11.15 12.70 -16.72
N TRP A 115 11.70 11.60 -16.22
CA TRP A 115 13.08 11.19 -16.47
C TRP A 115 13.23 10.24 -17.67
N ILE A 116 12.24 9.40 -17.99
CA ILE A 116 12.35 8.38 -19.06
C ILE A 116 12.04 8.98 -20.44
N ALA A 117 11.21 10.03 -20.50
CA ALA A 117 10.96 10.75 -21.75
C ALA A 117 12.12 11.69 -22.16
N ARG A 118 12.96 12.13 -21.21
CA ARG A 118 14.04 13.11 -21.45
C ARG A 118 15.47 12.57 -21.36
N ASN A 119 15.73 11.52 -20.58
CA ASN A 119 17.09 11.00 -20.39
C ASN A 119 17.24 9.61 -21.02
N GLU A 120 18.01 9.52 -22.10
CA GLU A 120 18.44 8.27 -22.73
C GLU A 120 19.34 7.42 -21.81
N GLU A 121 19.89 8.00 -20.74
CA GLU A 121 20.82 7.35 -19.80
C GLU A 121 20.14 6.51 -18.70
N GLN A 122 18.82 6.58 -18.53
CA GLN A 122 18.12 5.70 -17.61
C GLN A 122 17.88 4.35 -18.28
N LYS A 123 18.16 3.24 -17.57
CA LYS A 123 17.88 1.87 -18.05
C LYS A 123 16.47 1.85 -18.67
N PRO A 124 16.35 1.73 -20.01
CA PRO A 124 15.05 1.87 -20.64
C PRO A 124 14.14 0.74 -20.12
N ILE A 125 12.87 1.03 -19.85
CA ILE A 125 11.92 0.05 -19.24
C ILE A 125 11.92 -1.28 -20.01
N ILE A 126 12.16 -1.25 -21.32
CA ILE A 126 12.35 -2.45 -22.15
C ILE A 126 13.42 -3.41 -21.63
N THR A 127 14.49 -2.91 -21.02
CA THR A 127 15.55 -3.74 -20.42
C THR A 127 14.99 -4.49 -19.21
N LEU A 128 14.20 -3.84 -18.35
CA LEU A 128 13.53 -4.49 -17.23
C LEU A 128 12.51 -5.54 -17.71
N VAL A 129 11.73 -5.20 -18.74
CA VAL A 129 10.77 -6.14 -19.35
C VAL A 129 11.47 -7.40 -19.87
N LYS A 130 12.64 -7.23 -20.52
CA LYS A 130 13.44 -8.34 -21.03
C LYS A 130 14.14 -9.14 -19.93
N GLU A 131 14.77 -8.46 -18.98
CA GLU A 131 15.55 -9.05 -17.88
C GLU A 131 14.69 -9.92 -16.96
N TYR A 132 13.48 -9.43 -16.64
CA TYR A 132 12.54 -10.15 -15.76
C TYR A 132 11.48 -10.97 -16.52
N HIS A 133 11.56 -11.05 -17.86
CA HIS A 133 10.57 -11.75 -18.70
C HIS A 133 9.12 -11.34 -18.36
N ILE A 134 8.85 -10.03 -18.29
CA ILE A 134 7.55 -9.49 -17.90
C ILE A 134 6.52 -9.71 -19.04
N ASP A 135 5.42 -10.39 -18.72
CA ASP A 135 4.31 -10.62 -19.67
C ASP A 135 3.28 -9.48 -19.62
N ILE A 136 3.02 -8.95 -18.43
CA ILE A 136 2.08 -7.85 -18.20
C ILE A 136 2.77 -6.81 -17.32
N LEU A 137 2.81 -5.56 -17.77
CA LEU A 137 3.42 -4.45 -17.05
C LEU A 137 2.36 -3.40 -16.71
N CYS A 138 2.12 -3.18 -15.42
CA CYS A 138 1.29 -2.11 -14.89
C CYS A 138 2.16 -0.94 -14.45
N ILE A 139 1.97 0.23 -15.05
CA ILE A 139 2.73 1.45 -14.76
C ILE A 139 1.86 2.44 -13.99
N GLN A 140 2.34 2.87 -12.82
CA GLN A 140 1.78 3.98 -12.06
C GLN A 140 2.56 5.27 -12.32
N GLU A 141 1.90 6.42 -12.12
CA GLU A 141 2.45 7.74 -12.45
C GLU A 141 2.95 7.83 -13.90
N HIS A 142 2.19 7.20 -14.80
CA HIS A 142 2.44 7.24 -16.23
C HIS A 142 2.26 8.67 -16.74
N CYS A 143 3.24 9.17 -17.48
CA CYS A 143 3.22 10.49 -18.11
C CYS A 143 3.71 10.37 -19.54
N GLU A 144 3.00 10.99 -20.46
CA GLU A 144 3.46 11.06 -21.84
C GLU A 144 3.10 12.39 -22.49
N GLU A 145 3.94 12.82 -23.41
CA GLU A 145 3.67 14.00 -24.24
C GLU A 145 2.35 13.81 -24.99
N SER A 146 1.53 14.86 -25.05
CA SER A 146 0.16 14.76 -25.53
C SER A 146 0.02 14.25 -26.97
N ASN A 147 1.09 14.32 -27.77
CA ASN A 147 1.11 13.95 -29.19
C ASN A 147 2.00 12.73 -29.50
N ILE A 148 2.52 12.01 -28.50
CA ILE A 148 3.33 10.83 -28.78
C ILE A 148 2.46 9.68 -29.29
N ASP A 149 2.89 9.06 -30.39
CA ASP A 149 2.15 7.92 -30.94
C ASP A 149 2.31 6.66 -30.07
N SER A 150 1.23 5.89 -29.95
CA SER A 150 1.20 4.66 -29.16
C SER A 150 2.14 3.58 -29.70
N ILE A 151 2.50 3.58 -30.99
CA ILE A 151 3.45 2.61 -31.55
C ILE A 151 4.85 2.87 -30.98
N THR A 152 5.24 4.13 -30.86
CA THR A 152 6.54 4.54 -30.30
C THR A 152 6.67 4.06 -28.85
N LEU A 153 5.64 4.26 -28.02
CA LEU A 153 5.66 3.80 -26.63
C LEU A 153 5.69 2.28 -26.51
N LYS A 154 4.89 1.56 -27.30
CA LYS A 154 4.93 0.08 -27.34
C LYS A 154 6.33 -0.44 -27.70
N LYS A 155 7.02 0.21 -28.66
CA LYS A 155 8.42 -0.11 -28.99
C LYS A 155 9.37 0.18 -27.84
N ARG A 156 9.20 1.32 -27.13
CA ARG A 156 10.03 1.69 -25.97
C ARG A 156 9.83 0.77 -24.76
N ILE A 157 8.66 0.16 -24.60
CA ILE A 157 8.36 -0.79 -23.52
C ILE A 157 8.67 -2.23 -23.91
N GLY A 158 8.52 -2.59 -25.20
CA GLY A 158 8.74 -3.94 -25.70
C GLY A 158 7.53 -4.87 -25.61
N LEU A 159 6.33 -4.33 -25.40
CA LEU A 159 5.08 -5.09 -25.31
C LEU A 159 4.05 -4.60 -26.36
N PRO A 160 3.37 -5.52 -27.08
CA PRO A 160 2.55 -5.20 -28.24
C PRO A 160 1.15 -4.64 -27.94
N PHE A 161 0.59 -4.92 -26.76
CA PHE A 161 -0.73 -4.43 -26.36
C PHE A 161 -0.61 -3.41 -25.23
N ARG A 162 -1.47 -2.39 -25.27
CA ARG A 162 -1.43 -1.25 -24.34
C ARG A 162 -2.83 -0.70 -24.12
N LYS A 163 -3.16 -0.38 -22.87
CA LYS A 163 -4.32 0.44 -22.49
C LYS A 163 -3.89 1.47 -21.46
N VAL A 164 -4.42 2.68 -21.55
CA VAL A 164 -4.06 3.80 -20.68
C VAL A 164 -5.32 4.49 -20.20
N PHE A 165 -5.26 5.00 -18.97
CA PHE A 165 -6.24 5.90 -18.40
C PHE A 165 -5.53 7.19 -17.98
N PHE A 166 -5.95 8.32 -18.55
CA PHE A 166 -5.49 9.66 -18.15
C PHE A 166 -6.56 10.34 -17.33
N ASN A 167 -6.25 10.66 -16.08
CA ASN A 167 -7.13 11.43 -15.18
C ASN A 167 -6.67 12.88 -15.00
N ARG A 168 -5.53 13.25 -15.60
CA ARG A 168 -5.01 14.63 -15.58
C ARG A 168 -4.36 14.98 -16.91
N HIS A 169 -4.79 16.10 -17.46
CA HIS A 169 -4.28 16.66 -18.72
C HIS A 169 -3.61 18.01 -18.47
N THR A 170 -2.48 18.24 -19.11
CA THR A 170 -1.78 19.54 -19.12
C THR A 170 -1.39 19.91 -20.55
N ASN A 171 -0.94 21.14 -20.77
CA ASN A 171 -0.54 21.59 -22.10
C ASN A 171 0.67 20.82 -22.68
N TRP A 172 1.48 20.19 -21.82
CA TRP A 172 2.72 19.51 -22.23
C TRP A 172 2.66 17.99 -22.09
N ALA A 173 1.78 17.45 -21.24
CA ALA A 173 1.65 16.02 -21.05
C ALA A 173 0.31 15.58 -20.45
N ASN A 174 0.00 14.30 -20.66
CA ASN A 174 -1.08 13.57 -20.04
C ASN A 174 -0.55 12.66 -18.93
N PHE A 175 -1.22 12.63 -17.79
CA PHE A 175 -0.84 11.87 -16.60
C PHE A 175 -1.93 10.86 -16.22
N GLY A 176 -1.50 9.69 -15.76
CA GLY A 176 -2.38 8.65 -15.26
C GLY A 176 -1.67 7.31 -15.05
N ILE A 177 -2.27 6.24 -15.54
CA ILE A 177 -1.79 4.86 -15.39
C ILE A 177 -1.89 4.09 -16.70
N SER A 178 -1.02 3.10 -16.91
CA SER A 178 -1.04 2.28 -18.12
C SER A 178 -0.78 0.80 -17.84
N ILE A 179 -1.39 -0.05 -18.67
CA ILE A 179 -1.17 -1.49 -18.71
C ILE A 179 -0.60 -1.84 -20.08
N TYR A 180 0.52 -2.54 -20.09
CA TYR A 180 1.11 -3.15 -21.28
C TYR A 180 1.05 -4.67 -21.14
N SER A 181 0.83 -5.37 -22.26
CA SER A 181 0.69 -6.82 -22.25
C SER A 181 1.33 -7.46 -23.49
N ARG A 182 1.88 -8.66 -23.29
CA ARG A 182 2.29 -9.59 -24.35
C ARG A 182 1.07 -10.17 -25.08
N TYR A 183 -0.05 -10.30 -24.38
CA TYR A 183 -1.30 -10.89 -24.87
C TYR A 183 -2.36 -9.82 -25.18
N PRO A 184 -3.32 -10.11 -26.08
CA PRO A 184 -4.38 -9.17 -26.42
C PRO A 184 -5.18 -8.71 -25.20
N ILE A 185 -5.44 -7.41 -25.08
CA ILE A 185 -6.38 -6.88 -24.08
C ILE A 185 -7.78 -6.97 -24.69
N LEU A 186 -8.59 -7.92 -24.22
CA LEU A 186 -9.94 -8.19 -24.74
C LEU A 186 -10.93 -7.11 -24.30
N ARG A 187 -10.86 -6.73 -23.02
CA ARG A 187 -11.71 -5.69 -22.42
C ARG A 187 -10.89 -4.89 -21.43
N SER A 188 -11.32 -3.67 -21.17
CA SER A 188 -10.75 -2.83 -20.12
C SER A 188 -11.77 -1.83 -19.63
N GLY A 189 -11.54 -1.29 -18.44
CA GLY A 189 -12.36 -0.23 -17.88
C GLY A 189 -11.57 0.68 -16.97
N GLU A 190 -12.06 1.90 -16.87
CA GLU A 190 -11.47 2.98 -16.09
C GLU A 190 -12.33 3.15 -14.83
N ILE A 191 -11.67 3.23 -13.67
CA ILE A 191 -12.31 3.48 -12.38
C ILE A 191 -11.90 4.88 -11.98
N ASP A 192 -12.75 5.84 -12.34
CA ASP A 192 -12.55 7.25 -12.04
C ASP A 192 -12.96 7.57 -10.61
N PHE A 193 -12.03 8.16 -9.86
CA PHE A 193 -12.25 8.63 -8.50
C PHE A 193 -12.64 10.12 -8.45
N ASN A 194 -12.90 10.75 -9.59
CA ASN A 194 -13.05 12.21 -9.75
C ASN A 194 -11.84 12.97 -9.16
N SER A 195 -10.64 12.45 -9.42
CA SER A 195 -9.38 12.98 -8.88
C SER A 195 -8.34 13.10 -9.97
N GLN A 196 -7.63 14.23 -10.01
CA GLN A 196 -6.47 14.44 -10.89
C GLN A 196 -5.18 13.78 -10.37
N LYS A 197 -5.23 13.14 -9.20
CA LYS A 197 -4.05 12.52 -8.56
C LYS A 197 -4.15 11.01 -8.49
N ASN A 198 -5.35 10.47 -8.33
CA ASN A 198 -5.59 9.05 -8.15
C ASN A 198 -6.59 8.54 -9.18
N CYS A 199 -6.31 7.36 -9.73
CA CYS A 199 -7.21 6.62 -10.60
C CYS A 199 -6.90 5.12 -10.48
N SER A 200 -7.80 4.29 -10.99
CA SER A 200 -7.56 2.86 -11.16
C SER A 200 -8.13 2.39 -12.51
N MET A 201 -7.67 1.25 -13.00
CA MET A 201 -8.16 0.63 -14.23
C MET A 201 -8.04 -0.88 -14.14
N TRP A 202 -8.82 -1.58 -14.95
CA TRP A 202 -8.75 -3.04 -15.08
C TRP A 202 -8.65 -3.43 -16.55
N ALA A 203 -8.12 -4.62 -16.80
CA ALA A 203 -8.00 -5.21 -18.13
C ALA A 203 -8.26 -6.72 -18.06
N ASP A 204 -9.04 -7.22 -19.01
CA ASP A 204 -9.19 -8.65 -19.29
C ASP A 204 -8.18 -9.01 -20.39
N ILE A 205 -7.23 -9.90 -20.07
CA ILE A 205 -6.07 -10.28 -20.88
C ILE A 205 -6.11 -11.77 -21.20
#